data_AF-A0A966Z5C8-F1
#
_entry.id   AF-A0A966Z5C8-F1
#
_cell.length_a   1.000
_cell.length_b   1.000
_cell.length_c   1.000
_cell.angle_alpha   90.00
_cell.angle_beta   90.00
_cell.angle_gamma   90.00
#
_symmetry.space_group_name_H-M   'P 1'
#
loop_
_entity.id
_entity.type
_entity.pdbx_description
1 polymer ?
#
loop_
_entity_poly.entity_id
_entity_poly.type
_entity_poly.pdbx_seq_one_letter_code
_entity_poly.pdbx_strand_id
1 'polypeptide(L)' 'MGRAIDKMKPRERAMLWLAYAEGASHREIAERVGVEAGSVKLLLFRARRKLASVVEGGSK' A
#
# COMPACT_ATOMS: atom_id res chain seq x y z
N MET A 1 13.01 -0.07 -9.05
CA MET A 1 11.86 -0.07 -8.11
C MET A 1 10.57 0.55 -8.69
N GLY A 2 10.61 1.57 -9.57
CA GLY A 2 9.40 2.24 -10.07
C GLY A 2 8.38 1.39 -10.86
N ARG A 3 8.83 0.42 -11.68
CA ARG A 3 7.93 -0.40 -12.53
C ARG A 3 7.03 -1.39 -11.77
N ALA A 4 7.42 -1.79 -10.56
CA ALA A 4 6.65 -2.73 -9.74
C ALA A 4 5.44 -2.05 -9.09
N ILE A 5 5.64 -0.83 -8.61
CA ILE A 5 4.63 0.00 -7.95
C ILE A 5 3.58 0.49 -8.94
N ASP A 6 3.94 0.66 -10.23
CA ASP A 6 3.02 1.09 -11.29
C ASP A 6 1.90 0.07 -11.58
N LYS A 7 2.16 -1.23 -11.35
CA LYS A 7 1.15 -2.29 -11.46
C LYS A 7 0.19 -2.36 -10.27
N MET A 8 0.42 -1.56 -9.23
CA MET A 8 -0.45 -1.49 -8.06
C MET A 8 -1.57 -0.47 -8.30
N LYS A 9 -2.72 -0.68 -7.68
CA LYS A 9 -3.79 0.32 -7.76
C LYS A 9 -3.30 1.61 -7.10
N PRO A 10 -3.68 2.80 -7.61
CA PRO A 10 -3.25 4.09 -7.04
C PRO A 10 -3.48 4.20 -5.54
N ARG A 11 -4.58 3.61 -5.05
CA ARG A 11 -4.93 3.55 -3.62
C ARG A 11 -3.95 2.72 -2.78
N GLU A 12 -3.51 1.57 -3.30
CA GLU A 12 -2.56 0.69 -2.59
C GLU A 12 -1.20 1.39 -2.44
N ARG A 13 -0.76 2.08 -3.49
CA ARG A 13 0.46 2.89 -3.47
C ARG A 13 0.38 4.03 -2.47
N ALA A 14 -0.73 4.77 -2.46
CA ALA A 14 -0.95 5.87 -1.51
C ALA A 14 -0.92 5.37 -0.07
N MET A 15 -1.59 4.26 0.25
CA MET A 15 -1.55 3.68 1.60
C MET A 15 -0.13 3.28 2.02
N LEU A 16 0.63 2.64 1.14
CA LEU A 16 2.02 2.26 1.44
C LEU A 16 2.92 3.49 1.62
N TRP A 17 2.73 4.53 0.80
CA TRP A 17 3.46 5.79 0.96
C TRP A 17 3.15 6.46 2.29
N LEU A 18 1.88 6.60 2.64
CA LEU A 18 1.45 7.21 3.90
C LEU A 18 1.96 6.43 5.11
N ALA A 19 1.90 5.10 5.07
CA ALA A 19 2.34 4.25 6.17
C ALA A 19 3.87 4.24 6.36
N TYR A 20 4.65 4.15 5.28
CA TYR A 20 6.10 3.93 5.36
C TYR A 20 6.94 5.19 5.15
N ALA A 21 6.50 6.12 4.29
CA ALA A 21 7.23 7.36 4.02
C ALA A 21 6.82 8.48 4.98
N GLU A 22 5.53 8.62 5.29
CA GLU A 22 5.04 9.62 6.25
C GLU A 22 4.88 9.11 7.68
N GLY A 23 4.82 7.79 7.90
CA GLY A 23 4.58 7.22 9.23
C GLY A 23 3.16 7.47 9.75
N ALA A 24 2.19 7.71 8.86
CA ALA A 24 0.82 8.02 9.22
C ALA A 24 0.13 6.84 9.94
N SER A 25 -0.72 7.15 10.91
CA SER A 25 -1.52 6.15 11.63
C SER A 25 -2.58 5.53 10.72
N HIS A 26 -3.04 4.32 11.05
CA HIS A 26 -4.12 3.65 10.30
C HIS A 26 -5.36 4.52 10.10
N ARG A 27 -5.71 5.34 11.11
CA ARG A 27 -6.85 6.27 11.03
C ARG A 27 -6.59 7.41 10.03
N GLU A 28 -5.42 8.03 10.07
CA GLU A 28 -5.04 9.11 9.15
C GLU A 28 -4.96 8.61 7.70
N ILE A 29 -4.46 7.38 7.50
CA ILE A 29 -4.48 6.72 6.20
C ILE A 29 -5.91 6.52 5.72
N ALA A 30 -6.82 6.12 6.61
CA ALA A 30 -8.23 5.93 6.29
C ALA A 30 -8.87 7.22 5.78
N GLU A 31 -8.65 8.31 6.51
CA GLU A 31 -9.20 9.63 6.18
C GLU A 31 -8.61 10.18 4.88
N ARG A 32 -7.30 10.05 4.66
CA ARG A 32 -6.64 10.54 3.44
C ARG A 32 -6.96 9.72 2.19
N VAL A 33 -7.17 8.42 2.33
CA VAL A 33 -7.44 7.50 1.19
C VAL A 33 -8.94 7.29 0.95
N GLY A 34 -9.80 7.77 1.84
CA GLY A 34 -11.25 7.59 1.78
C GLY A 34 -11.65 6.12 1.93
N VAL A 35 -11.12 5.46 2.97
CA VAL A 35 -11.48 4.09 3.34
C VAL A 35 -11.89 4.03 4.81
N GLU A 36 -12.59 2.97 5.18
CA GLU A 36 -12.89 2.68 6.58
C GLU A 36 -11.62 2.31 7.35
N ALA A 37 -11.44 2.88 8.54
CA ALA A 37 -10.27 2.62 9.39
C ALA A 37 -10.11 1.13 9.72
N GLY A 38 -11.22 0.41 9.93
CA GLY A 38 -11.20 -1.04 10.16
C GLY A 38 -10.68 -1.85 8.96
N SER A 39 -10.84 -1.31 7.74
CA SER A 39 -10.34 -1.94 6.51
C SER A 39 -8.86 -1.66 6.25
N VAL A 40 -8.29 -0.59 6.83
CA VAL A 40 -6.91 -0.16 6.53
C VAL A 40 -5.89 -1.25 6.83
N LYS A 41 -6.01 -1.95 7.96
CA LYS A 41 -5.10 -3.03 8.33
C LYS A 41 -5.07 -4.16 7.29
N LEU A 42 -6.25 -4.56 6.81
CA LEU A 42 -6.39 -5.61 5.80
C LEU A 42 -5.89 -5.12 4.43
N LEU A 43 -6.20 -3.87 4.07
CA LEU A 43 -5.79 -3.27 2.80
C LEU A 43 -4.27 -3.07 2.73
N LEU A 44 -3.64 -2.59 3.80
CA LEU A 44 -2.17 -2.49 3.91
C LEU A 44 -1.51 -3.86 3.82
N PHE A 45 -2.05 -4.87 4.50
CA PHE A 45 -1.53 -6.23 4.44
C PHE A 45 -1.57 -6.78 3.01
N ARG A 46 -2.72 -6.61 2.31
CA ARG A 46 -2.87 -7.02 0.90
C ARG A 46 -1.90 -6.26 -0.01
N ALA A 47 -1.78 -4.94 0.17
CA ALA A 47 -0.87 -4.11 -0.60
C ALA A 47 0.59 -4.55 -0.40
N ARG A 48 1.02 -4.84 0.85
CA ARG A 48 2.38 -5.34 1.14
C ARG A 48 2.65 -6.69 0.49
N ARG A 49 1.70 -7.62 0.54
CA ARG A 49 1.84 -8.94 -0.08
C ARG A 49 1.90 -8.85 -1.61
N LYS A 50 1.11 -7.96 -2.20
CA LYS A 50 1.14 -7.70 -3.64
C LYS A 50 2.47 -7.06 -4.05
N LEU A 51 2.97 -6.09 -3.27
CA LEU A 51 4.30 -5.51 -3.49
C LEU A 51 5.38 -6.58 -3.43
N ALA A 52 5.38 -7.44 -2.41
CA ALA A 52 6.32 -8.56 -2.29
C ALA A 52 6.26 -9.48 -3.51
N SER A 53 5.05 -9.89 -3.94
CA SER A 53 4.87 -10.72 -5.13
C SER A 53 5.40 -10.08 -6.42
N VAL A 54 5.26 -8.76 -6.59
CA VAL A 54 5.78 -8.06 -7.78
C VAL A 54 7.31 -7.88 -7.71
N VAL A 55 7.87 -7.68 -6.51
CA VAL A 55 9.31 -7.57 -6.31
C VAL A 55 9.99 -8.93 -6.47
N GLU A 56 9.45 -9.99 -5.87
CA GLU A 56 9.96 -11.36 -5.99
C GLU A 56 9.74 -11.93 -7.41
N GLY A 57 8.61 -11.63 -8.04
CA GLY A 57 8.31 -12.04 -9.42
C GLY A 57 9.04 -11.23 -10.51
N GLY A 58 9.77 -10.18 -10.15
CA GLY A 58 10.58 -9.36 -11.06
C GLY A 58 12.02 -9.84 -11.24
N SER A 59 12.38 -10.97 -10.65
CA SER A 59 13.75 -11.49 -10.62
C SER A 59 13.99 -12.74 -11.49
N LYS A 60 13.14 -12.99 -12.49
CA LYS A 60 13.39 -14.02 -13.51
C LYS A 60 13.49 -13.42 -14.91
#